data_AF-A0A6J4JC11-F1
#
_entry.id   AF-A0A6J4JC11-F1
#
_cell.length_a   1.000
_cell.length_b   1.000
_cell.length_c   1.000
_cell.angle_alpha   90.00
_cell.angle_beta   90.00
_cell.angle_gamma   90.00
#
_symmetry.space_group_name_H-M   'P 1'
#
loop_
_entity.id
_entity.type
_entity.pdbx_description
1 polymer ?
#
loop_
_entity_poly.entity_id
_entity_poly.type
_entity_poly.pdbx_seq_one_letter_code
_entity_poly.pdbx_strand_id
1 'polypeptide(L)'
;MKIQGHGQAKVLTPQERELFLNEGLLCQRDRTLNELCYYTACRISEARQTRYEDVFYEDQVRDTIVLRKCITKGQQATRSIPTHPKLAQSLEKYIQDSRELLEIKQVVEQWDYKSLSCGNVFNSFQEIVCPKCASLVIATAGKSRGKQLYKCKSCLYRFLVRTAFVEYPELKDAVIRLGVSSSMTYGFLFLNSKNPYLFPGQGGNGCLSRTTAKQIFMEARERVNLVGASTHSWRRTALTEMHKAGVPLRVIQKISGHVRLKNLQKYLEVSREEVESAVMILP
;
A
#
# COMPACT_ATOMS: atom_id res chain seq x y z
N MET A 1 -9.38 -10.54 -22.75
CA MET A 1 -8.98 -9.33 -21.97
C MET A 1 -10.17 -8.82 -21.17
N LYS A 2 -9.98 -8.20 -19.99
CA LYS A 2 -11.09 -7.58 -19.25
C LYS A 2 -11.58 -6.31 -19.96
N ILE A 3 -12.86 -6.24 -20.29
CA ILE A 3 -13.54 -5.05 -20.86
C ILE A 3 -14.69 -4.69 -19.91
N GLN A 4 -14.73 -3.46 -19.41
CA GLN A 4 -15.79 -2.96 -18.51
C GLN A 4 -16.10 -3.86 -17.29
N GLY A 5 -15.09 -4.54 -16.74
CA GLY A 5 -15.25 -5.43 -15.59
C GLY A 5 -15.62 -6.87 -15.93
N HIS A 6 -15.94 -7.16 -17.20
CA HIS A 6 -16.24 -8.48 -17.72
C HIS A 6 -15.00 -9.13 -18.32
N GLY A 7 -14.84 -10.44 -18.13
CA GLY A 7 -13.70 -11.21 -18.65
C GLY A 7 -12.59 -11.50 -17.63
N GLN A 8 -11.58 -12.21 -18.10
CA GLN A 8 -10.44 -12.66 -17.31
C GLN A 8 -9.41 -11.54 -17.13
N ALA A 9 -8.94 -11.33 -15.90
CA ALA A 9 -7.91 -10.33 -15.61
C ALA A 9 -6.57 -10.73 -16.25
N LYS A 10 -5.80 -9.76 -16.74
CA LYS A 10 -4.50 -10.00 -17.37
C LYS A 10 -3.52 -10.73 -16.44
N VAL A 11 -2.77 -11.69 -16.98
CA VAL A 11 -1.56 -12.26 -16.35
C VAL A 11 -0.41 -11.32 -16.67
N LEU A 12 0.32 -10.89 -15.64
CA LEU A 12 1.35 -9.86 -15.76
C LEU A 12 2.69 -10.49 -16.11
N THR A 13 3.40 -9.94 -17.10
CA THR A 13 4.80 -10.34 -17.37
C THR A 13 5.72 -9.86 -16.24
N PRO A 14 6.93 -10.42 -16.09
CA PRO A 14 7.90 -9.93 -15.10
C PRO A 14 8.17 -8.43 -15.22
N GLN A 15 8.33 -7.92 -16.45
CA GLN A 15 8.56 -6.51 -16.74
C GLN A 15 7.36 -5.65 -16.33
N GLU A 16 6.13 -6.08 -16.65
CA GLU A 16 4.92 -5.37 -16.25
C GLU A 16 4.74 -5.33 -14.72
N ARG A 17 5.11 -6.41 -14.02
CA ARG A 17 5.06 -6.45 -12.56
C ARG A 17 6.04 -5.45 -11.97
N GLU A 18 7.29 -5.46 -12.44
CA GLU A 18 8.34 -4.57 -11.97
C GLU A 18 7.97 -3.11 -12.22
N LEU A 19 7.55 -2.78 -13.45
CA LEU A 19 7.08 -1.45 -13.82
C LEU A 19 5.91 -1.00 -12.93
N PHE A 20 4.90 -1.87 -12.74
CA PHE A 20 3.75 -1.53 -11.91
C PHE A 20 4.13 -1.29 -10.44
N LEU A 21 4.99 -2.13 -9.87
CA LEU A 21 5.41 -2.00 -8.46
C LEU A 21 6.29 -0.76 -8.25
N ASN A 22 7.24 -0.51 -9.15
CA ASN A 22 8.24 0.53 -8.97
C ASN A 22 7.75 1.91 -9.41
N GLU A 23 7.06 2.00 -10.55
CA GLU A 23 6.63 3.28 -11.15
C GLU A 23 5.13 3.55 -10.98
N GLY A 24 4.31 2.51 -10.86
CA GLY A 24 2.86 2.68 -10.68
C GLY A 24 2.46 3.03 -9.25
N LEU A 25 3.08 2.36 -8.27
CA LEU A 25 2.77 2.50 -6.85
C LEU A 25 3.71 3.50 -6.19
N LEU A 26 3.12 4.54 -5.60
CA LEU A 26 3.86 5.69 -5.07
C LEU A 26 4.57 5.41 -3.75
N CYS A 27 4.14 4.40 -3.01
CA CYS A 27 4.52 4.24 -1.62
C CYS A 27 4.63 2.77 -1.22
N GLN A 28 5.49 2.48 -0.23
CA GLN A 28 5.87 1.11 0.10
C GLN A 28 4.70 0.26 0.59
N ARG A 29 3.76 0.83 1.36
CA ARG A 29 2.53 0.12 1.79
C ARG A 29 1.79 -0.48 0.61
N ASP A 30 1.59 0.32 -0.43
CA ASP A 30 0.78 -0.08 -1.58
C ASP A 30 1.51 -1.14 -2.39
N ARG A 31 2.85 -1.03 -2.50
CA ARG A 31 3.72 -2.08 -3.08
C ARG A 31 3.57 -3.40 -2.32
N THR A 32 3.79 -3.36 -1.01
CA THR A 32 3.70 -4.54 -0.13
C THR A 32 2.31 -5.17 -0.14
N LEU A 33 1.22 -4.38 -0.21
CA LEU A 33 -0.14 -4.90 -0.37
C LEU A 33 -0.32 -5.73 -1.66
N ASN A 34 0.23 -5.23 -2.77
CA ASN A 34 0.14 -5.90 -4.07
C ASN A 34 1.08 -7.11 -4.16
N GLU A 35 2.29 -7.00 -3.62
CA GLU A 35 3.25 -8.11 -3.50
C GLU A 35 2.71 -9.22 -2.60
N LEU A 36 2.03 -8.88 -1.50
CA LEU A 36 1.35 -9.86 -0.66
C LEU A 36 0.32 -10.65 -1.48
N CYS A 37 -0.47 -9.99 -2.34
CA CYS A 37 -1.40 -10.67 -3.25
C CYS A 37 -0.71 -11.60 -4.25
N TYR A 38 0.49 -11.25 -4.71
CA TYR A 38 1.28 -12.03 -5.64
C TYR A 38 1.92 -13.24 -4.94
N TYR A 39 2.80 -13.02 -3.98
CA TYR A 39 3.59 -14.09 -3.35
C TYR A 39 2.76 -15.07 -2.53
N THR A 40 1.60 -14.64 -1.99
CA THR A 40 0.68 -15.56 -1.26
C THR A 40 -0.49 -16.03 -2.13
N ALA A 41 -0.55 -15.58 -3.38
CA ALA A 41 -1.69 -15.76 -4.28
C ALA A 41 -3.04 -15.40 -3.63
N CYS A 42 -3.10 -14.55 -2.60
CA CYS A 42 -4.35 -14.20 -1.93
C CYS A 42 -5.18 -13.17 -2.71
N ARG A 43 -6.46 -13.01 -2.36
CA ARG A 43 -7.30 -11.95 -2.92
C ARG A 43 -6.96 -10.63 -2.25
N ILE A 44 -7.16 -9.50 -2.96
CA ILE A 44 -7.02 -8.16 -2.37
C ILE A 44 -7.91 -7.97 -1.12
N SER A 45 -9.05 -8.65 -1.07
CA SER A 45 -9.93 -8.62 0.11
C SER A 45 -9.32 -9.34 1.31
N GLU A 46 -8.52 -10.38 1.08
CA GLU A 46 -7.79 -11.09 2.14
C GLU A 46 -6.59 -10.25 2.56
N ALA A 47 -5.76 -9.80 1.60
CA ALA A 47 -4.56 -8.99 1.85
C ALA A 47 -4.82 -7.77 2.73
N ARG A 48 -5.86 -6.97 2.42
CA ARG A 48 -6.19 -5.77 3.21
C ARG A 48 -6.61 -6.09 4.65
N GLN A 49 -7.16 -7.28 4.89
CA GLN A 49 -7.68 -7.69 6.20
C GLN A 49 -6.66 -8.52 7.01
N THR A 50 -5.48 -8.78 6.45
CA THR A 50 -4.35 -9.40 7.16
C THR A 50 -3.97 -8.53 8.35
N ARG A 51 -3.67 -9.15 9.49
CA ARG A 51 -3.22 -8.46 10.70
C ARG A 51 -1.71 -8.45 10.80
N TYR A 52 -1.17 -7.54 11.62
CA TYR A 52 0.26 -7.50 11.89
C TYR A 52 0.78 -8.85 12.43
N GLU A 53 0.08 -9.42 13.41
CA GLU A 53 0.42 -10.71 14.04
C GLU A 53 0.35 -11.92 13.07
N ASP A 54 -0.33 -11.79 11.94
CA ASP A 54 -0.39 -12.84 10.90
C ASP A 54 0.91 -12.95 10.08
N VAL A 55 1.73 -11.89 10.12
CA VAL A 55 2.91 -11.71 9.28
C VAL A 55 4.16 -11.51 10.11
N PHE A 56 4.05 -10.89 11.29
CA PHE A 56 5.16 -10.58 12.16
C PHE A 56 5.05 -11.31 13.51
N TYR A 57 6.22 -11.57 14.09
CA TYR A 57 6.41 -12.01 15.47
C TYR A 57 7.66 -11.31 16.00
N GLU A 58 7.56 -10.62 17.13
CA GLU A 58 8.68 -9.85 17.72
C GLU A 58 9.38 -8.92 16.69
N ASP A 59 8.58 -8.20 15.90
CA ASP A 59 9.05 -7.30 14.83
C ASP A 59 9.80 -7.97 13.66
N GLN A 60 9.91 -9.30 13.65
CA GLN A 60 10.49 -10.07 12.55
C GLN A 60 9.40 -10.64 11.67
N VAL A 61 9.67 -10.69 10.36
CA VAL A 61 8.77 -11.36 9.41
C VAL A 61 8.79 -12.86 9.70
N ARG A 62 7.60 -13.45 9.89
CA ARG A 62 7.46 -14.89 10.09
C ARG A 62 7.89 -15.64 8.83
N ASP A 63 8.47 -16.82 9.02
CA ASP A 63 8.71 -17.79 7.92
C ASP A 63 7.42 -18.21 7.20
N THR A 64 6.27 -17.98 7.83
CA THR A 64 4.97 -18.35 7.31
C THR A 64 3.92 -17.28 7.62
N ILE A 65 3.23 -16.83 6.57
CA ILE A 65 2.11 -15.89 6.64
C ILE A 65 0.80 -16.67 6.85
N VAL A 66 0.00 -16.21 7.81
CA VAL A 66 -1.29 -16.83 8.15
C VAL A 66 -2.44 -16.03 7.55
N LEU A 67 -3.22 -16.65 6.66
CA LEU A 67 -4.45 -16.07 6.13
C LEU A 67 -5.65 -16.72 6.82
N ARG A 68 -6.26 -16.01 7.77
CA ARG A 68 -7.32 -16.52 8.65
C ARG A 68 -8.61 -16.87 7.91
N LYS A 69 -9.29 -17.91 8.39
CA LYS A 69 -10.63 -18.32 7.93
C LYS A 69 -11.59 -17.13 7.81
N CYS A 70 -11.67 -16.26 8.83
CA CYS A 70 -12.63 -15.15 8.90
C CYS A 70 -12.52 -14.13 7.76
N ILE A 71 -11.34 -14.01 7.12
CA ILE A 71 -11.11 -13.07 6.01
C ILE A 71 -11.22 -13.75 4.64
N THR A 72 -11.32 -15.08 4.60
CA THR A 72 -11.48 -15.84 3.35
C THR A 72 -12.91 -15.78 2.82
N LYS A 73 -13.06 -15.77 1.49
CA LYS A 73 -14.38 -15.83 0.85
C LYS A 73 -15.09 -17.13 1.25
N GLY A 74 -16.25 -17.01 1.90
CA GLY A 74 -17.03 -18.15 2.39
C GLY A 74 -16.49 -18.77 3.69
N GLN A 75 -15.53 -18.10 4.36
CA GLN A 75 -14.95 -18.52 5.63
C GLN A 75 -14.56 -20.00 5.65
N GLN A 76 -13.71 -20.44 4.74
CA GLN A 76 -13.57 -21.87 4.46
C GLN A 76 -12.50 -22.52 5.33
N ALA A 77 -11.28 -21.95 5.34
CA ALA A 77 -10.19 -22.43 6.18
C ALA A 77 -9.14 -21.33 6.39
N THR A 78 -8.43 -21.42 7.51
CA THR A 78 -7.14 -20.73 7.69
C THR A 78 -6.09 -21.45 6.85
N ARG A 79 -5.20 -20.70 6.21
CA ARG A 79 -4.07 -21.26 5.47
C ARG A 79 -2.78 -20.55 5.85
N SER A 80 -1.72 -21.34 5.96
CA SER A 80 -0.38 -20.90 6.30
C SER A 80 0.48 -21.07 5.07
N ILE A 81 1.11 -19.98 4.61
CA ILE A 81 1.85 -19.91 3.35
C ILE A 81 3.29 -19.51 3.65
N PRO A 82 4.31 -20.28 3.22
CA PRO A 82 5.70 -19.90 3.40
C PRO A 82 5.98 -18.50 2.85
N THR A 83 6.71 -17.70 3.60
CA THR A 83 7.04 -16.33 3.22
C THR A 83 8.16 -16.34 2.18
N HIS A 84 7.89 -15.76 1.02
CA HIS A 84 8.91 -15.62 -0.02
C HIS A 84 9.96 -14.56 0.39
N PRO A 85 11.27 -14.76 0.16
CA PRO A 85 12.31 -13.80 0.59
C PRO A 85 12.09 -12.36 0.09
N LYS A 86 11.71 -12.20 -1.18
CA LYS A 86 11.36 -10.87 -1.73
C LYS A 86 10.16 -10.21 -1.04
N LEU A 87 9.18 -11.00 -0.59
CA LEU A 87 8.06 -10.47 0.19
C LEU A 87 8.52 -10.06 1.59
N ALA A 88 9.37 -10.86 2.23
CA ALA A 88 9.95 -10.52 3.53
C ALA A 88 10.70 -9.19 3.47
N GLN A 89 11.56 -9.00 2.46
CA GLN A 89 12.27 -7.74 2.26
C GLN A 89 11.32 -6.54 2.07
N SER A 90 10.25 -6.71 1.28
CA SER A 90 9.24 -5.66 1.09
C SER A 90 8.48 -5.32 2.39
N LEU A 91 8.16 -6.34 3.18
CA LEU A 91 7.50 -6.21 4.48
C LEU A 91 8.40 -5.50 5.51
N GLU A 92 9.68 -5.87 5.58
CA GLU A 92 10.67 -5.21 6.44
C GLU A 92 10.82 -3.74 6.07
N LYS A 93 10.99 -3.45 4.78
CA LYS A 93 11.05 -2.07 4.29
C LYS A 93 9.80 -1.28 4.66
N TYR A 94 8.62 -1.88 4.50
CA TYR A 94 7.37 -1.24 4.87
C TYR A 94 7.27 -0.92 6.37
N ILE A 95 7.72 -1.82 7.24
CA ILE A 95 7.78 -1.54 8.69
C ILE A 95 8.82 -0.47 8.99
N GLN A 96 9.97 -0.48 8.32
CA GLN A 96 10.99 0.54 8.50
C GLN A 96 10.49 1.94 8.09
N ASP A 97 9.88 2.06 6.91
CA ASP A 97 9.24 3.30 6.46
C ASP A 97 8.15 3.75 7.45
N SER A 98 7.39 2.81 8.01
CA SER A 98 6.38 3.11 9.03
C SER A 98 6.98 3.64 10.33
N ARG A 99 8.16 3.14 10.75
CA ARG A 99 8.89 3.62 11.94
C ARG A 99 9.43 5.04 11.72
N GLU A 100 10.03 5.32 10.57
CA GLU A 100 10.50 6.67 10.21
C GLU A 100 9.33 7.68 10.25
N LEU A 101 8.16 7.30 9.72
CA LEU A 101 6.97 8.15 9.80
C LEU A 101 6.45 8.37 11.23
N LEU A 102 6.64 7.40 12.13
CA LEU A 102 6.27 7.55 13.53
C LEU A 102 7.19 8.53 14.26
N GLU A 103 8.51 8.45 14.01
CA GLU A 103 9.48 9.40 14.53
C GLU A 103 9.14 10.82 14.05
N ILE A 104 8.85 10.99 12.75
CA ILE A 104 8.40 12.27 12.20
C ILE A 104 7.13 12.75 12.90
N LYS A 105 6.14 11.87 13.12
CA LYS A 105 4.88 12.22 13.80
C LYS A 105 5.07 12.64 15.26
N GLN A 106 6.06 12.09 15.96
CA GLN A 106 6.38 12.51 17.32
C GLN A 106 6.93 13.94 17.36
N VAL A 107 7.64 14.34 16.30
CA VAL A 107 8.21 15.69 16.18
C VAL A 107 7.19 16.69 15.66
N VAL A 108 6.49 16.36 14.57
CA VAL A 108 5.66 17.31 13.80
C VAL A 108 4.15 17.16 14.05
N GLU A 109 3.76 16.30 14.98
CA GLU A 109 2.37 15.92 15.29
C GLU A 109 1.58 15.42 14.06
N GLN A 110 0.32 15.86 13.90
CA GLN A 110 -0.54 15.45 12.80
C GLN A 110 -0.33 16.33 11.56
N TRP A 111 0.00 15.70 10.43
CA TRP A 111 0.06 16.37 9.14
C TRP A 111 -0.91 15.82 8.08
N ASP A 112 -1.21 16.67 7.10
CA ASP A 112 -1.97 16.36 5.87
C ASP A 112 -1.30 16.99 4.64
N TYR A 113 -1.90 16.82 3.45
CA TYR A 113 -1.33 17.31 2.19
C TYR A 113 -1.09 18.83 2.19
N LYS A 114 -1.98 19.62 2.82
CA LYS A 114 -1.76 21.07 2.87
C LYS A 114 -0.62 21.42 3.81
N SER A 115 -0.22 20.51 4.70
CA SER A 115 1.01 20.68 5.45
C SER A 115 2.27 20.47 4.62
N LEU A 116 2.18 19.79 3.47
CA LEU A 116 3.32 19.65 2.55
C LEU A 116 3.36 20.81 1.56
N SER A 117 2.21 21.42 1.24
CA SER A 117 2.06 22.49 0.25
C SER A 117 2.01 23.91 0.84
N CYS A 118 2.40 24.09 2.10
CA CYS A 118 2.21 25.34 2.87
C CYS A 118 3.20 26.48 2.55
N GLY A 119 4.15 26.27 1.63
CA GLY A 119 5.33 27.12 1.44
C GLY A 119 5.05 28.59 1.08
N ASN A 120 3.80 28.96 0.80
CA ASN A 120 3.40 30.31 0.40
C ASN A 120 3.36 31.33 1.56
N VAL A 121 3.61 30.90 2.80
CA VAL A 121 3.54 31.76 4.01
C VAL A 121 4.93 32.04 4.58
N PHE A 122 5.99 31.61 3.91
CA PHE A 122 7.37 31.72 4.39
C PHE A 122 8.28 32.38 3.37
N ASN A 123 9.28 33.13 3.83
CA ASN A 123 10.34 33.65 2.98
C ASN A 123 11.48 32.62 2.82
N SER A 124 12.52 33.00 2.08
CA SER A 124 13.76 32.22 1.90
C SER A 124 14.50 31.88 3.21
N PHE A 125 14.17 32.55 4.32
CA PHE A 125 14.75 32.37 5.65
C PHE A 125 13.80 31.64 6.62
N GLN A 126 12.70 31.07 6.14
CA GLN A 126 11.70 30.34 6.94
C GLN A 126 10.98 31.17 8.02
N GLU A 127 10.94 32.48 7.84
CA GLU A 127 10.16 33.36 8.71
C GLU A 127 8.72 33.49 8.21
N ILE A 128 7.76 33.64 9.13
CA ILE A 128 6.35 33.77 8.77
C ILE A 128 6.11 35.12 8.07
N VAL A 129 5.69 35.04 6.82
CA VAL A 129 5.35 36.16 5.95
C VAL A 129 3.84 36.32 5.86
N CYS A 130 3.35 37.55 5.99
CA CYS A 130 1.95 37.84 5.71
C CYS A 130 1.61 37.56 4.24
N PRO A 131 0.65 36.69 3.91
CA PRO A 131 0.28 36.40 2.53
C PRO A 131 -0.28 37.61 1.76
N LYS A 132 -0.77 38.64 2.48
CA LYS A 132 -1.39 39.82 1.88
C LYS A 132 -0.39 40.92 1.54
N CYS A 133 0.59 41.19 2.41
CA CYS A 133 1.51 42.32 2.24
C CYS A 133 3.00 41.95 2.33
N ALA A 134 3.32 40.66 2.38
CA ALA A 134 4.67 40.13 2.53
C ALA A 134 5.45 40.63 3.78
N SER A 135 4.80 41.29 4.73
CA SER A 135 5.44 41.75 5.96
C SER A 135 5.68 40.59 6.95
N LEU A 136 6.84 40.61 7.60
CA LEU A 136 7.26 39.67 8.64
C LEU A 136 6.78 40.06 10.04
N VAL A 137 6.17 41.25 10.19
CA VAL A 137 5.72 41.73 11.50
C VAL A 137 4.39 41.06 11.83
N ILE A 138 4.45 39.87 12.41
CA ILE A 138 3.29 39.04 12.74
C ILE A 138 3.09 38.98 14.26
N ALA A 139 1.84 38.90 14.72
CA ALA A 139 1.45 38.64 16.10
C ALA A 139 0.58 37.38 16.21
N THR A 140 0.69 36.64 17.31
CA THR A 140 -0.26 35.56 17.63
C THR A 140 -1.64 36.14 17.95
N ALA A 141 -2.69 35.58 17.35
CA ALA A 141 -4.06 36.07 17.42
C ALA A 141 -5.06 35.01 17.94
N GLY A 142 -4.60 34.13 18.82
CA GLY A 142 -5.40 33.04 19.40
C GLY A 142 -5.43 31.77 18.54
N LYS A 143 -6.45 30.93 18.74
CA LYS A 143 -6.65 29.68 17.98
C LYS A 143 -8.01 29.67 17.28
N SER A 144 -8.07 29.13 16.07
CA SER A 144 -9.33 28.88 15.32
C SER A 144 -9.39 27.41 14.89
N ARG A 145 -10.47 26.70 15.28
CA ARG A 145 -10.61 25.24 15.07
C ARG A 145 -9.36 24.44 15.53
N GLY A 146 -8.83 24.81 16.69
CA GLY A 146 -7.62 24.21 17.28
C GLY A 146 -6.28 24.67 16.70
N LYS A 147 -6.26 25.52 15.67
CA LYS A 147 -5.03 25.94 14.96
C LYS A 147 -4.60 27.34 15.33
N GLN A 148 -3.29 27.57 15.43
CA GLN A 148 -2.71 28.88 15.75
C GLN A 148 -3.04 29.91 14.67
N LEU A 149 -3.69 30.99 15.08
CA LEU A 149 -4.02 32.14 14.24
C LEU A 149 -2.95 33.22 14.41
N TYR A 150 -2.59 33.83 13.30
CA TYR A 150 -1.64 34.91 13.20
C TYR A 150 -2.33 36.15 12.65
N LYS A 151 -1.88 37.33 13.08
CA LYS A 151 -2.34 38.63 12.59
C LYS A 151 -1.12 39.45 12.18
N CYS A 152 -1.09 39.91 10.93
CA CYS A 152 -0.08 40.87 10.50
C CYS A 152 -0.28 42.20 11.22
N LYS A 153 0.79 42.78 11.81
CA LYS A 153 0.72 44.10 12.45
C LYS A 153 0.64 45.24 11.42
N SER A 154 1.18 45.04 10.21
CA SER A 154 1.17 46.03 9.13
C SER A 154 -0.21 46.18 8.47
N CYS A 155 -0.79 45.08 7.95
CA CYS A 155 -2.06 45.15 7.20
C CYS A 155 -3.27 44.59 7.95
N LEU A 156 -3.09 44.19 9.22
CA LEU A 156 -4.10 43.60 10.10
C LEU A 156 -4.70 42.26 9.61
N TYR A 157 -4.21 41.71 8.50
CA TYR A 157 -4.67 40.44 7.92
C TYR A 157 -4.45 39.28 8.88
N ARG A 158 -5.50 38.49 9.10
CA ARG A 158 -5.44 37.29 9.94
C ARG A 158 -5.33 36.05 9.07
N PHE A 159 -4.36 35.19 9.37
CA PHE A 159 -4.13 33.96 8.64
C PHE A 159 -3.68 32.85 9.57
N LEU A 160 -3.92 31.61 9.18
CA LEU A 160 -3.40 30.44 9.87
C LEU A 160 -2.09 30.06 9.19
N VAL A 161 -1.02 29.93 9.96
CA VAL A 161 0.13 29.17 9.50
C VAL A 161 -0.23 27.72 9.74
N ARG A 162 -0.40 26.96 8.67
CA ARG A 162 -0.04 25.56 8.77
C ARG A 162 1.49 25.58 8.68
N THR A 163 2.21 24.99 9.63
CA THR A 163 2.71 23.62 9.46
C THR A 163 3.79 23.21 10.46
N ALA A 164 3.49 22.13 11.18
CA ALA A 164 4.37 21.00 11.46
C ALA A 164 5.74 20.98 10.71
N PHE A 165 5.74 21.06 9.37
CA PHE A 165 6.94 20.96 8.53
C PHE A 165 7.70 22.25 8.25
N VAL A 166 7.29 23.38 8.83
CA VAL A 166 8.07 24.63 8.72
C VAL A 166 9.23 24.62 9.70
N GLU A 167 8.96 24.16 10.92
CA GLU A 167 9.98 24.04 11.96
C GLU A 167 10.97 22.93 11.61
N TYR A 168 10.54 21.96 10.80
CA TYR A 168 11.33 20.79 10.38
C TYR A 168 11.23 20.55 8.84
N PRO A 169 11.84 21.42 8.02
CA PRO A 169 11.80 21.33 6.56
C PRO A 169 12.37 20.02 6.01
N GLU A 170 13.42 19.50 6.62
CA GLU A 170 14.05 18.22 6.25
C GLU A 170 13.09 17.03 6.42
N LEU A 171 12.17 17.10 7.39
CA LEU A 171 11.16 16.08 7.59
C LEU A 171 10.06 16.13 6.53
N LYS A 172 9.85 17.28 5.87
CA LYS A 172 8.96 17.40 4.71
C LYS A 172 9.47 16.54 3.56
N ASP A 173 10.75 16.66 3.25
CA ASP A 173 11.39 15.91 2.16
C ASP A 173 11.41 14.41 2.47
N ALA A 174 11.65 14.05 3.73
CA ALA A 174 11.51 12.67 4.20
C ALA A 174 10.09 12.12 3.97
N VAL A 175 9.06 12.87 4.36
CA VAL A 175 7.65 12.46 4.16
C VAL A 175 7.28 12.34 2.68
N ILE A 176 7.77 13.24 1.84
CA ILE A 176 7.58 13.18 0.38
C ILE A 176 8.26 11.93 -0.20
N ARG A 177 9.50 11.65 0.21
CA ARG A 177 10.27 10.45 -0.19
C ARG A 177 9.55 9.16 0.21
N LEU A 178 8.96 9.13 1.40
CA LEU A 178 8.17 8.01 1.90
C LEU A 178 6.80 7.89 1.19
N GLY A 179 6.44 8.87 0.36
CA GLY A 179 5.26 8.84 -0.49
C GLY A 179 3.95 9.01 0.27
N VAL A 180 3.96 9.72 1.41
CA VAL A 180 2.77 9.86 2.25
C VAL A 180 2.28 11.31 2.31
N SER A 181 1.00 11.50 2.02
CA SER A 181 0.36 12.83 2.06
C SER A 181 -0.30 13.12 3.41
N SER A 182 -0.34 12.17 4.33
CA SER A 182 -0.89 12.37 5.68
C SER A 182 -0.39 11.32 6.67
N SER A 183 -0.13 11.77 7.90
CA SER A 183 0.19 10.93 9.07
C SER A 183 -0.88 9.87 9.38
N MET A 184 -2.10 10.03 8.88
CA MET A 184 -3.21 9.11 9.14
C MET A 184 -3.30 7.96 8.15
N THR A 185 -2.66 8.08 6.98
CA THR A 185 -2.74 7.11 5.87
C THR A 185 -1.90 5.87 6.13
N TYR A 186 -0.86 6.03 6.95
CA TYR A 186 0.09 5.00 7.35
C TYR A 186 -0.03 4.72 8.84
N GLY A 187 -1.24 4.82 9.40
CA GLY A 187 -1.49 4.55 10.83
C GLY A 187 -1.13 3.11 11.21
N PHE A 188 0.16 2.86 11.37
CA PHE A 188 0.78 1.63 11.82
C PHE A 188 1.51 1.90 13.10
N LEU A 189 1.39 0.92 13.99
CA LEU A 189 2.35 0.74 15.08
C LEU A 189 2.50 1.97 15.94
N PHE A 190 1.38 2.59 16.32
CA PHE A 190 1.43 3.31 17.56
C PHE A 190 1.92 2.32 18.61
N LEU A 191 2.83 2.79 19.46
CA LEU A 191 3.04 2.33 20.83
C LEU A 191 1.73 2.22 21.67
N ASN A 192 0.52 2.40 21.08
CA ASN A 192 -0.81 2.39 21.70
C ASN A 192 -2.01 2.13 20.71
N SER A 193 -1.80 1.58 19.51
CA SER A 193 -2.90 1.42 18.52
C SER A 193 -3.64 0.12 18.74
N LYS A 194 -4.94 0.21 19.00
CA LYS A 194 -5.83 -0.96 19.03
C LYS A 194 -6.14 -1.52 17.64
N ASN A 195 -5.68 -0.89 16.55
CA ASN A 195 -5.91 -1.38 15.19
C ASN A 195 -4.92 -2.52 14.85
N PRO A 196 -5.42 -3.76 14.64
CA PRO A 196 -4.56 -4.92 14.42
C PRO A 196 -4.18 -5.13 12.94
N TYR A 197 -4.78 -4.39 12.00
CA TYR A 197 -4.61 -4.65 10.57
C TYR A 197 -3.23 -4.22 10.06
N LEU A 198 -2.65 -5.00 9.14
CA LEU A 198 -1.37 -4.74 8.46
C LEU A 198 -1.46 -3.65 7.37
N PHE A 199 -2.66 -3.32 6.90
CA PHE A 199 -2.95 -2.21 5.96
C PHE A 199 -4.17 -1.45 6.51
N PRO A 200 -4.06 -0.23 7.06
CA PRO A 200 -5.10 0.37 7.87
C PRO A 200 -6.01 1.22 6.98
N GLY A 201 -7.19 1.52 7.50
CA GLY A 201 -8.05 2.50 6.86
C GLY A 201 -7.49 3.92 7.00
N GLN A 202 -8.10 4.84 6.24
CA GLN A 202 -7.93 6.27 6.48
C GLN A 202 -8.30 6.60 7.93
N GLY A 203 -7.51 7.46 8.59
CA GLY A 203 -7.73 7.79 9.99
C GLY A 203 -7.25 6.74 10.99
N GLY A 204 -6.53 5.70 10.52
CA GLY A 204 -5.99 4.64 11.38
C GLY A 204 -7.03 3.66 11.93
N ASN A 205 -8.26 3.69 11.43
CA ASN A 205 -9.35 2.81 11.88
C ASN A 205 -9.62 1.68 10.87
N GLY A 206 -9.74 0.46 11.37
CA GLY A 206 -10.03 -0.71 10.56
C GLY A 206 -8.97 -0.98 9.49
N CYS A 207 -9.30 -1.83 8.52
CA CYS A 207 -8.44 -2.14 7.39
C CYS A 207 -8.62 -1.14 6.24
N LEU A 208 -7.65 -1.14 5.32
CA LEU A 208 -7.74 -0.42 4.06
C LEU A 208 -9.06 -0.78 3.36
N SER A 209 -9.82 0.25 2.99
CA SER A 209 -11.13 0.03 2.38
C SER A 209 -10.97 -0.65 1.02
N ARG A 210 -11.93 -1.49 0.64
CA ARG A 210 -11.92 -2.15 -0.68
C ARG A 210 -11.93 -1.13 -1.82
N THR A 211 -12.64 -0.02 -1.65
CA THR A 211 -12.72 1.06 -2.63
C THR A 211 -11.38 1.76 -2.78
N THR A 212 -10.72 2.08 -1.66
CA THR A 212 -9.38 2.69 -1.67
C THR A 212 -8.35 1.77 -2.31
N ALA A 213 -8.32 0.49 -1.95
CA ALA A 213 -7.41 -0.49 -2.57
C ALA A 213 -7.65 -0.63 -4.09
N LYS A 214 -8.91 -0.56 -4.54
CA LYS A 214 -9.25 -0.55 -5.96
C LYS A 214 -8.76 0.74 -6.62
N GLN A 215 -8.96 1.89 -5.99
CA GLN A 215 -8.55 3.20 -6.52
C GLN A 215 -7.03 3.28 -6.67
N ILE A 216 -6.28 2.90 -5.63
CA ILE A 216 -4.81 2.80 -5.66
C ILE A 216 -4.35 1.95 -6.85
N PHE A 217 -4.97 0.78 -7.03
CA PHE A 217 -4.62 -0.10 -8.15
C PHE A 217 -4.92 0.56 -9.51
N MET A 218 -6.08 1.21 -9.66
CA MET A 218 -6.49 1.84 -10.92
C MET A 218 -5.57 3.01 -11.29
N GLU A 219 -5.24 3.87 -10.32
CA GLU A 219 -4.31 4.98 -10.54
C GLU A 219 -2.91 4.47 -10.88
N ALA A 220 -2.41 3.47 -10.17
CA ALA A 220 -1.11 2.86 -10.47
C ALA A 220 -1.08 2.27 -11.87
N ARG A 221 -2.16 1.59 -12.26
CA ARG A 221 -2.33 1.02 -13.61
C ARG A 221 -2.29 2.11 -14.68
N GLU A 222 -2.94 3.24 -14.44
CA GLU A 222 -2.99 4.37 -15.37
C GLU A 222 -1.61 5.02 -15.52
N ARG A 223 -0.86 5.21 -14.43
CA ARG A 223 0.52 5.75 -14.48
C ARG A 223 1.45 4.94 -15.38
N VAL A 224 1.31 3.62 -15.40
CA VAL A 224 2.17 2.72 -16.20
C VAL A 224 1.50 2.22 -17.50
N ASN A 225 0.38 2.83 -17.91
CA ASN A 225 -0.35 2.46 -19.14
C ASN A 225 -0.70 0.96 -19.26
N LEU A 226 -0.98 0.29 -18.14
CA LEU A 226 -1.17 -1.16 -18.12
C LEU A 226 -2.63 -1.56 -18.43
N VAL A 227 -2.89 -2.04 -19.64
CA VAL A 227 -4.25 -2.40 -20.08
C VAL A 227 -4.68 -3.78 -19.57
N GLY A 228 -5.94 -3.92 -19.15
CA GLY A 228 -6.57 -5.21 -18.80
C GLY A 228 -6.19 -5.79 -17.42
N ALA A 229 -5.30 -5.13 -16.68
CA ALA A 229 -4.95 -5.50 -15.32
C ALA A 229 -6.03 -5.09 -14.31
N SER A 230 -6.16 -5.87 -13.24
CA SER A 230 -7.01 -5.56 -12.08
C SER A 230 -6.39 -6.14 -10.81
N THR A 231 -6.96 -5.88 -9.64
CA THR A 231 -6.47 -6.45 -8.37
C THR A 231 -6.41 -7.99 -8.35
N HIS A 232 -7.13 -8.68 -9.25
CA HIS A 232 -7.02 -10.13 -9.43
C HIS A 232 -5.82 -10.58 -10.28
N SER A 233 -5.17 -9.68 -11.02
CA SER A 233 -4.03 -9.98 -11.89
C SER A 233 -2.86 -10.55 -11.11
N TRP A 234 -2.54 -10.04 -9.92
CA TRP A 234 -1.48 -10.59 -9.05
C TRP A 234 -1.71 -12.06 -8.73
N ARG A 235 -2.88 -12.37 -8.16
CA ARG A 235 -3.27 -13.74 -7.85
C ARG A 235 -3.24 -14.63 -9.08
N ARG A 236 -3.77 -14.16 -10.21
CA ARG A 236 -3.75 -14.95 -11.45
C ARG A 236 -2.32 -15.26 -11.90
N THR A 237 -1.46 -14.25 -11.88
CA THR A 237 -0.06 -14.37 -12.30
C THR A 237 0.67 -15.39 -11.44
N ALA A 238 0.54 -15.29 -10.12
CA ALA A 238 1.15 -16.25 -9.21
C ALA A 238 0.67 -17.69 -9.44
N LEU A 239 -0.63 -17.90 -9.68
CA LEU A 239 -1.19 -19.23 -9.95
C LEU A 239 -0.71 -19.79 -11.29
N THR A 240 -0.66 -18.95 -12.33
CA THR A 240 -0.14 -19.33 -13.65
C THR A 240 1.34 -19.67 -13.58
N GLU A 241 2.15 -18.89 -12.87
CA GLU A 241 3.60 -19.14 -12.74
C GLU A 241 3.90 -20.40 -11.92
N MET A 242 3.22 -20.59 -10.78
CA MET A 242 3.36 -21.85 -10.03
C MET A 242 2.99 -23.06 -10.88
N HIS A 243 1.93 -22.95 -11.70
CA HIS A 243 1.54 -24.03 -12.58
C HIS A 243 2.59 -24.29 -13.67
N LYS A 244 3.07 -23.26 -14.36
CA LYS A 244 4.12 -23.37 -15.39
C LYS A 244 5.44 -23.90 -14.83
N ALA A 245 5.72 -23.63 -13.55
CA ALA A 245 6.86 -24.21 -12.83
C ALA A 245 6.67 -25.68 -12.44
N GLY A 246 5.58 -26.33 -12.86
CA GLY A 246 5.30 -27.74 -12.59
C GLY A 246 4.77 -28.03 -11.18
N VAL A 247 4.38 -27.02 -10.40
CA VAL A 247 3.86 -27.24 -9.04
C VAL A 247 2.53 -28.01 -9.11
N PRO A 248 2.36 -29.12 -8.36
CA PRO A 248 1.13 -29.90 -8.42
C PRO A 248 -0.11 -29.07 -8.08
N LEU A 249 -1.19 -29.24 -8.84
CA LEU A 249 -2.42 -28.44 -8.69
C LEU A 249 -3.01 -28.50 -7.27
N ARG A 250 -2.85 -29.61 -6.54
CA ARG A 250 -3.29 -29.71 -5.14
C ARG A 250 -2.49 -28.80 -4.20
N VAL A 251 -1.19 -28.63 -4.44
CA VAL A 251 -0.35 -27.69 -3.68
C VAL A 251 -0.79 -26.26 -3.98
N ILE A 252 -0.99 -25.92 -5.26
CA ILE A 252 -1.53 -24.62 -5.68
C ILE A 252 -2.91 -24.37 -5.06
N GLN A 253 -3.77 -25.39 -4.99
CA GLN A 253 -5.08 -25.32 -4.34
C GLN A 253 -4.98 -25.00 -2.86
N LYS A 254 -4.05 -25.62 -2.13
CA LYS A 254 -3.80 -25.38 -0.71
C LYS A 254 -3.32 -23.94 -0.47
N ILE A 255 -2.38 -23.45 -1.27
CA ILE A 255 -1.86 -22.06 -1.19
C ILE A 255 -2.98 -21.05 -1.49
N SER A 256 -3.71 -21.28 -2.58
CA SER A 256 -4.68 -20.32 -3.08
C SER A 256 -6.02 -20.34 -2.35
N GLY A 257 -6.38 -21.44 -1.68
CA GLY A 257 -7.66 -21.60 -0.99
C GLY A 257 -8.84 -21.71 -1.94
N HIS A 258 -8.70 -22.43 -3.07
CA HIS A 258 -9.84 -22.77 -3.93
C HIS A 258 -10.56 -24.02 -3.40
N VAL A 259 -11.89 -23.93 -3.18
CA VAL A 259 -12.70 -25.10 -2.77
C VAL A 259 -12.63 -26.23 -3.77
N ARG A 260 -12.89 -25.90 -5.04
CA ARG A 260 -13.04 -26.87 -6.12
C ARG A 260 -11.86 -26.72 -7.06
N LEU A 261 -11.19 -27.84 -7.34
CA LEU A 261 -10.07 -27.90 -8.28
C LEU A 261 -10.47 -27.41 -9.68
N LYS A 262 -11.72 -27.63 -10.09
CA LYS A 262 -12.31 -27.11 -11.34
C LYS A 262 -12.09 -25.60 -11.51
N ASN A 263 -12.08 -24.83 -10.42
CA ASN A 263 -11.85 -23.38 -10.49
C ASN A 263 -10.39 -23.01 -10.79
N LEU A 264 -9.45 -23.93 -10.56
CA LEU A 264 -8.04 -23.81 -10.93
C LEU A 264 -7.75 -24.35 -12.33
N GLN A 265 -8.54 -25.30 -12.83
CA GLN A 265 -8.36 -25.87 -14.17
C GLN A 265 -8.39 -24.82 -15.29
N LYS A 266 -9.06 -23.68 -15.08
CA LYS A 266 -9.04 -22.55 -16.04
C LYS A 266 -7.66 -21.91 -16.25
N TYR A 267 -6.67 -22.23 -15.42
CA TYR A 267 -5.28 -21.78 -15.58
C TYR A 267 -4.44 -22.78 -16.39
N LEU A 268 -5.01 -23.94 -16.78
CA LEU A 268 -4.45 -24.93 -17.70
C LEU A 268 -4.53 -24.44 -19.16
N GLU A 269 -4.12 -23.21 -19.47
CA GLU A 269 -3.91 -22.85 -20.87
C GLU A 269 -2.69 -23.63 -21.35
N VAL A 270 -2.91 -24.90 -21.73
CA VAL A 270 -1.86 -25.81 -22.19
C VAL A 270 -1.33 -25.22 -23.48
N SER A 271 -0.08 -24.80 -23.48
CA SER A 271 0.55 -24.35 -24.72
C SER A 271 0.72 -25.54 -25.64
N ARG A 272 0.76 -25.28 -26.95
CA ARG A 272 1.02 -26.35 -27.93
C ARG A 272 2.37 -27.02 -27.64
N GLU A 273 3.36 -26.27 -27.19
CA GLU A 273 4.67 -26.80 -26.80
C GLU A 273 4.59 -27.72 -25.58
N GLU A 274 3.72 -27.44 -24.60
CA GLU A 274 3.50 -28.29 -23.43
C GLU A 274 2.86 -29.63 -23.82
N VAL A 275 1.93 -29.63 -24.79
CA VAL A 275 1.33 -30.86 -25.33
C VAL A 275 2.38 -31.69 -26.07
N GLU A 276 3.16 -31.05 -26.95
CA GLU A 276 4.20 -31.71 -27.74
C GLU A 276 5.28 -32.31 -26.82
N SER A 277 5.75 -31.55 -25.83
CA SER A 277 6.74 -32.03 -24.85
C SER A 277 6.21 -33.18 -23.99
N ALA A 278 4.94 -33.15 -23.59
CA ALA A 278 4.34 -34.21 -22.78
C ALA A 278 4.21 -35.54 -23.57
N VAL A 279 3.89 -35.47 -24.86
CA VAL A 279 3.81 -36.65 -25.73
C VAL A 279 5.20 -37.27 -25.94
N MET A 280 6.24 -36.44 -26.08
CA MET A 280 7.63 -36.90 -26.27
C MET A 280 8.24 -37.60 -25.05
N ILE A 281 7.61 -37.52 -23.87
CA ILE A 281 8.06 -38.19 -22.63
C ILE A 281 7.46 -39.60 -22.50
N LEU A 282 6.47 -39.96 -23.33
CA LEU A 282 5.89 -41.30 -23.32
C LEU A 282 6.90 -42.32 -23.88
N PRO A 283 7.13 -43.45 -23.19
CA PRO A 283 8.09 -44.47 -23.62
C PRO A 283 7.63 -45.22 -24.88
#